data_AF-A0A2N9MX03-F1
#
_entry.id   AF-A0A2N9MX03-F1
#
_cell.length_a   1.000
_cell.length_b   1.000
_cell.length_c   1.000
_cell.angle_alpha   90.00
_cell.angle_beta   90.00
_cell.angle_gamma   90.00
#
_symmetry.space_group_name_H-M   'P 1'
#
loop_
_entity.id
_entity.type
_entity.pdbx_description
1 polymer ?
#
loop_
_entity_poly.entity_id
_entity_poly.type
_entity_poly.pdbx_seq_one_letter_code
_entity_poly.pdbx_strand_id
1 'polypeptide(L)'
;MGAMWHTHSGVGFVGANLWDIYLLLKDLDPKAVGVNYDVGHATIEGGMGGWINSFHIMGPYLRGIAVKDFYWAKDAKGAWKAQWTPLGEGMVHLAQFFGMVKEAGFDGPLQLHFEYPLGGADGGKKMLSMPREEVLTAMKRDLGKLHGLMGQAGL
;
A
#
# COMPACT_ATOMS: atom_id res chain seq x y z
N MET A 1 -21.81 -8.84 3.00
CA MET A 1 -20.42 -9.37 3.03
C MET A 1 -19.94 -9.40 1.59
N GLY A 2 -18.84 -8.73 1.27
CA GLY A 2 -18.30 -8.62 -0.10
C GLY A 2 -16.84 -9.07 -0.16
N ALA A 3 -16.35 -9.37 -1.35
CA ALA A 3 -14.96 -9.75 -1.57
C ALA A 3 -14.09 -8.52 -1.84
N MET A 4 -12.80 -8.63 -1.48
CA MET A 4 -11.82 -7.55 -1.59
C MET A 4 -10.57 -8.06 -2.31
N TRP A 5 -10.28 -7.53 -3.49
CA TRP A 5 -9.09 -7.88 -4.28
C TRP A 5 -7.91 -7.03 -3.85
N HIS A 6 -6.81 -7.67 -3.42
CA HIS A 6 -5.60 -6.93 -3.04
C HIS A 6 -4.65 -6.74 -4.23
N THR A 7 -4.33 -5.49 -4.52
CA THR A 7 -3.49 -5.11 -5.67
C THR A 7 -2.01 -5.28 -5.36
N HIS A 8 -1.29 -5.97 -6.23
CA HIS A 8 0.17 -6.14 -6.17
C HIS A 8 0.82 -5.62 -7.45
N SER A 9 2.00 -5.01 -7.32
CA SER A 9 2.84 -4.64 -8.47
C SER A 9 3.58 -5.86 -9.01
N GLY A 10 3.90 -5.85 -10.30
CA GLY A 10 4.71 -6.86 -10.95
C GLY A 10 4.12 -7.36 -12.25
N VAL A 11 4.99 -8.01 -13.03
CA VAL A 11 4.60 -8.61 -14.31
C VAL A 11 3.73 -9.84 -14.06
N GLY A 12 2.58 -9.92 -14.76
CA GLY A 12 1.67 -11.06 -14.69
C GLY A 12 0.64 -10.99 -13.57
N PHE A 13 0.60 -9.90 -12.79
CA PHE A 13 -0.42 -9.67 -11.78
C PHE A 13 -1.62 -8.92 -12.38
N VAL A 14 -2.83 -9.45 -12.20
CA VAL A 14 -4.07 -8.72 -12.47
C VAL A 14 -4.26 -7.67 -11.37
N GLY A 15 -4.44 -6.41 -11.78
CA GLY A 15 -4.59 -5.28 -10.87
C GLY A 15 -3.28 -4.57 -10.52
N ALA A 16 -2.15 -4.91 -11.16
CA ALA A 16 -0.89 -4.20 -10.94
C ALA A 16 -0.98 -2.72 -11.34
N ASN A 17 -1.44 -2.46 -12.57
CA ASN A 17 -1.67 -1.11 -13.08
C ASN A 17 -3.09 -0.58 -12.75
N LEU A 18 -3.89 -1.37 -12.02
CA LEU A 18 -5.27 -1.12 -11.62
C LEU A 18 -6.32 -0.92 -12.74
N TRP A 19 -5.91 -0.56 -13.96
CA TRP A 19 -6.82 -0.38 -15.09
C TRP A 19 -7.47 -1.68 -15.55
N ASP A 20 -6.73 -2.78 -15.50
CA ASP A 20 -7.22 -4.11 -15.85
C ASP A 20 -8.27 -4.60 -14.84
N ILE A 21 -8.00 -4.47 -13.54
CA ILE A 21 -9.00 -4.81 -12.52
C ILE A 21 -10.20 -3.86 -12.60
N TYR A 22 -10.02 -2.56 -12.86
CA TYR A 22 -11.15 -1.66 -13.13
C TYR A 22 -12.04 -2.17 -14.26
N LEU A 23 -11.46 -2.60 -15.39
CA LEU A 23 -12.24 -3.14 -16.52
C LEU A 23 -13.02 -4.41 -16.15
N LEU A 24 -12.50 -5.23 -15.23
CA LEU A 24 -13.21 -6.41 -14.73
C LEU A 24 -14.33 -6.05 -13.74
N LEU A 25 -14.15 -4.98 -12.95
CA LEU A 25 -15.08 -4.60 -11.89
C LEU A 25 -16.13 -3.57 -12.31
N LYS A 26 -15.90 -2.82 -13.39
CA LYS A 26 -16.69 -1.62 -13.74
C LYS A 26 -18.20 -1.86 -13.88
N ASP A 27 -18.58 -3.08 -14.28
CA ASP A 27 -19.99 -3.47 -14.48
C ASP A 27 -20.55 -4.32 -13.32
N LEU A 28 -19.77 -4.53 -12.25
CA LEU A 28 -20.17 -5.23 -11.04
C LEU A 28 -20.64 -4.25 -9.95
N ASP A 29 -21.51 -4.71 -9.05
CA ASP A 29 -21.87 -3.95 -7.84
C ASP A 29 -20.61 -3.78 -6.97
N PRO A 30 -20.14 -2.53 -6.74
CA PRO A 30 -18.96 -2.30 -5.92
C PRO A 30 -19.11 -2.84 -4.48
N LYS A 31 -20.33 -3.04 -3.97
CA LYS A 31 -20.56 -3.61 -2.63
C LYS A 31 -20.35 -5.13 -2.60
N ALA A 32 -20.44 -5.81 -3.74
CA ALA A 32 -20.19 -7.24 -3.85
C ALA A 32 -18.70 -7.55 -4.00
N VAL A 33 -17.99 -6.79 -4.85
CA VAL A 33 -16.54 -6.90 -5.07
C VAL A 33 -15.93 -5.50 -5.15
N GLY A 34 -14.84 -5.30 -4.41
CA GLY A 34 -14.02 -4.09 -4.51
C GLY A 34 -12.53 -4.39 -4.33
N VAL A 35 -11.73 -3.37 -4.02
CA VAL A 35 -10.28 -3.49 -3.90
C VAL A 35 -9.76 -3.09 -2.52
N ASN A 36 -8.71 -3.80 -2.11
CA ASN A 36 -7.75 -3.35 -1.11
C ASN A 36 -6.64 -2.59 -1.85
N TYR A 37 -6.80 -1.28 -1.98
CA TYR A 37 -5.89 -0.44 -2.75
C TYR A 37 -4.56 -0.30 -2.01
N ASP A 38 -3.49 -0.79 -2.62
CA ASP A 38 -2.14 -0.68 -2.08
C ASP A 38 -1.38 0.48 -2.74
N VAL A 39 -1.17 1.55 -1.98
CA VAL A 39 -0.52 2.77 -2.50
C VAL A 39 0.95 2.54 -2.86
N GLY A 40 1.63 1.63 -2.16
CA GLY A 40 3.02 1.28 -2.46
C GLY A 40 3.12 0.63 -3.83
N HIS A 41 2.30 -0.39 -4.07
CA HIS A 41 2.24 -1.07 -5.37
C HIS A 41 1.77 -0.17 -6.51
N ALA A 42 0.74 0.65 -6.28
CA ALA A 42 0.29 1.62 -7.29
C ALA A 42 1.39 2.63 -7.67
N THR A 43 2.19 3.05 -6.68
CA THR A 43 3.32 3.96 -6.90
C THR A 43 4.49 3.27 -7.63
N ILE A 44 4.72 1.96 -7.41
CA ILE A 44 5.71 1.19 -8.18
C ILE A 44 5.37 1.19 -9.68
N GLU A 45 4.10 0.96 -10.03
CA GLU A 45 3.66 0.83 -11.42
C GLU A 45 3.45 2.19 -12.10
N GLY A 46 3.08 3.22 -11.34
CA GLY A 46 2.63 4.51 -11.89
C GLY A 46 3.24 5.75 -11.26
N GLY A 47 4.45 5.67 -10.68
CA GLY A 47 5.02 6.64 -9.72
C GLY A 47 4.93 8.14 -10.02
N MET A 48 4.80 8.56 -11.29
CA MET A 48 4.60 9.98 -11.64
C MET A 48 3.15 10.47 -11.44
N GLY A 49 2.16 9.62 -11.71
CA GLY A 49 0.75 10.03 -11.68
C GLY A 49 -0.26 8.90 -11.94
N GLY A 50 0.21 7.72 -12.33
CA GLY A 50 -0.61 6.52 -12.45
C GLY A 50 -1.25 6.11 -11.12
N TRP A 51 -0.56 6.28 -9.99
CA TRP A 51 -1.14 6.04 -8.66
C TRP A 51 -2.28 7.03 -8.34
N ILE A 52 -2.15 8.29 -8.75
CA ILE A 52 -3.21 9.31 -8.56
C ILE A 52 -4.43 8.95 -9.41
N ASN A 53 -4.21 8.71 -10.70
CA ASN A 53 -5.28 8.39 -11.65
C ASN A 53 -6.01 7.09 -11.27
N SER A 54 -5.26 6.06 -10.88
CA SER A 54 -5.83 4.78 -10.46
C SER A 54 -6.60 4.90 -9.14
N PHE A 55 -6.17 5.75 -8.20
CA PHE A 55 -6.96 5.98 -6.98
C PHE A 55 -8.32 6.59 -7.31
N HIS A 56 -8.35 7.62 -8.17
CA HIS A 56 -9.61 8.27 -8.56
C HIS A 56 -10.57 7.33 -9.28
N ILE A 57 -10.09 6.52 -10.23
CA ILE A 57 -10.99 5.59 -10.94
C ILE A 57 -11.47 4.45 -10.05
N MET A 58 -10.65 4.02 -9.09
CA MET A 58 -11.01 2.95 -8.17
C MET A 58 -11.85 3.42 -6.98
N GLY A 59 -12.05 4.73 -6.79
CA GLY A 59 -12.80 5.33 -5.68
C GLY A 59 -14.11 4.59 -5.32
N PRO A 60 -15.03 4.34 -6.27
CA PRO A 60 -16.28 3.62 -6.01
C PRO A 60 -16.10 2.18 -5.50
N TYR A 61 -14.96 1.57 -5.81
CA TYR A 61 -14.59 0.18 -5.51
C TYR A 61 -13.69 0.05 -4.28
N LEU A 62 -13.27 1.16 -3.63
CA LEU A 62 -12.42 1.10 -2.45
C LEU A 62 -13.14 0.38 -1.30
N ARG A 63 -12.56 -0.71 -0.79
CA ARG A 63 -13.06 -1.45 0.36
C ARG A 63 -12.00 -1.64 1.45
N GLY A 64 -10.75 -1.42 1.13
CA GLY A 64 -9.62 -1.39 2.05
C GLY A 64 -8.50 -0.56 1.46
N ILE A 65 -7.63 -0.07 2.32
CA ILE A 65 -6.36 0.55 1.93
C ILE A 65 -5.23 -0.18 2.61
N ALA A 66 -4.21 -0.56 1.84
CA ALA A 66 -2.93 -1.05 2.33
C ALA A 66 -1.88 0.05 2.18
N VAL A 67 -1.13 0.29 3.26
CA VAL A 67 -0.11 1.32 3.34
C VAL A 67 1.23 0.67 3.67
N LYS A 68 2.22 0.99 2.83
CA LYS A 68 3.63 0.65 2.98
C LYS A 68 4.45 1.67 2.23
N ASP A 69 5.76 1.62 2.44
CA ASP A 69 6.69 2.53 1.80
C ASP A 69 7.83 1.76 1.15
N PHE A 70 8.39 2.37 0.11
CA PHE A 70 9.50 1.82 -0.64
C PHE A 70 10.28 2.94 -1.32
N TYR A 71 11.47 2.63 -1.84
CA TYR A 71 12.16 3.48 -2.79
C TYR A 71 12.79 2.65 -3.89
N TRP A 72 13.05 3.26 -5.05
CA TRP A 72 13.85 2.64 -6.09
C TRP A 72 15.34 2.76 -5.76
N ALA A 73 16.06 1.65 -5.79
CA ALA A 73 17.51 1.61 -5.61
C ALA A 73 18.16 0.69 -6.64
N LYS A 74 19.45 0.91 -6.92
CA LYS A 74 20.24 -0.05 -7.70
C LYS A 74 20.71 -1.18 -6.80
N ASP A 75 20.54 -2.41 -7.25
CA ASP A 75 21.14 -3.58 -6.61
C ASP A 75 22.66 -3.65 -6.83
N ALA A 76 23.31 -4.66 -6.25
CA ALA A 76 24.76 -4.87 -6.40
C ALA A 76 25.21 -5.07 -7.85
N LYS A 77 24.30 -5.38 -8.77
CA LYS A 77 24.55 -5.54 -10.21
C LYS A 77 24.19 -4.28 -11.01
N GLY A 78 23.77 -3.20 -10.34
CA GLY A 78 23.42 -1.92 -10.95
C GLY A 78 22.00 -1.83 -11.50
N ALA A 79 21.15 -2.85 -11.31
CA ALA A 79 19.79 -2.88 -11.80
C ALA A 79 18.83 -2.20 -10.81
N TRP A 80 17.89 -1.39 -11.30
CA TRP A 80 16.85 -0.78 -10.46
C TRP A 80 15.90 -1.84 -9.89
N LYS A 81 15.66 -1.77 -8.58
CA LYS A 81 14.76 -2.64 -7.82
C LYS A 81 14.01 -1.80 -6.80
N ALA A 82 12.74 -2.13 -6.58
CA ALA A 82 11.98 -1.59 -5.46
C ALA A 82 12.57 -2.18 -4.17
N GLN A 83 12.83 -1.31 -3.20
CA GLN A 83 13.30 -1.66 -1.86
C GLN A 83 12.23 -1.24 -0.86
N TRP A 84 11.58 -2.21 -0.22
CA TRP A 84 10.65 -1.96 0.87
C TRP A 84 11.39 -1.38 2.07
N THR A 85 10.79 -0.39 2.72
CA THR A 85 11.42 0.37 3.80
C THR A 85 10.42 0.73 4.89
N PRO A 86 10.85 1.11 6.11
CA PRO A 86 9.95 1.66 7.11
C PRO A 86 9.09 2.82 6.60
N LEU A 87 7.88 2.93 7.14
CA LEU A 87 6.95 3.96 6.72
C LEU A 87 7.54 5.38 6.89
N GLY A 88 7.55 6.16 5.83
CA GLY A 88 8.07 7.54 5.81
C GLY A 88 9.56 7.64 5.52
N GLU A 89 10.25 6.53 5.27
CA GLU A 89 11.64 6.50 4.81
C GLU A 89 11.75 6.27 3.29
N GLY A 90 10.63 6.05 2.61
CA GLY A 90 10.60 5.82 1.17
C GLY A 90 10.12 7.03 0.37
N MET A 91 9.64 6.75 -0.83
CA MET A 91 9.26 7.74 -1.84
C MET A 91 7.75 7.80 -2.11
N VAL A 92 6.93 7.02 -1.40
CA VAL A 92 5.48 7.12 -1.54
C VAL A 92 5.02 8.47 -1.01
N HIS A 93 4.26 9.23 -1.81
CA HIS A 93 3.73 10.55 -1.44
C HIS A 93 2.56 10.45 -0.44
N LEU A 94 2.82 9.88 0.74
CA LEU A 94 1.79 9.52 1.73
C LEU A 94 0.93 10.70 2.19
N ALA A 95 1.53 11.89 2.39
CA ALA A 95 0.76 13.07 2.78
C ALA A 95 -0.27 13.47 1.72
N GLN A 96 0.12 13.44 0.44
CA GLN A 96 -0.80 13.69 -0.68
C GLN A 96 -1.85 12.59 -0.75
N PHE A 97 -1.43 11.33 -0.64
CA PHE A 97 -2.33 10.17 -0.68
C PHE A 97 -3.41 10.27 0.41
N PHE A 98 -3.05 10.57 1.66
CA PHE A 98 -4.04 10.71 2.73
C PHE A 98 -4.97 11.92 2.53
N GLY A 99 -4.50 13.00 1.90
CA GLY A 99 -5.37 14.08 1.43
C GLY A 99 -6.43 13.57 0.46
N MET A 100 -6.03 12.77 -0.54
CA MET A 100 -6.95 12.15 -1.50
C MET A 100 -7.91 11.15 -0.84
N VAL A 101 -7.46 10.39 0.16
CA VAL A 101 -8.30 9.47 0.93
C VAL A 101 -9.40 10.21 1.68
N LYS A 102 -9.07 11.35 2.29
CA LYS A 102 -10.06 12.22 2.92
C LYS A 102 -11.04 12.82 1.93
N GLU A 103 -10.56 13.33 0.81
CA GLU A 103 -11.41 13.89 -0.24
C GLU A 103 -12.39 12.84 -0.82
N ALA A 104 -11.94 11.58 -0.91
CA ALA A 104 -12.79 10.47 -1.32
C ALA A 104 -13.83 10.06 -0.27
N GLY A 105 -13.74 10.56 0.98
CA GLY A 105 -14.64 10.20 2.07
C GLY A 105 -14.56 8.72 2.46
N PHE A 106 -13.40 8.09 2.29
CA PHE A 106 -13.23 6.68 2.62
C PHE A 106 -13.20 6.46 4.14
N ASP A 107 -14.06 5.58 4.63
CA ASP A 107 -14.25 5.24 6.05
C ASP A 107 -13.95 3.76 6.37
N GLY A 108 -13.38 3.03 5.40
CA GLY A 108 -13.07 1.62 5.52
C GLY A 108 -11.74 1.31 6.22
N PRO A 109 -11.38 0.01 6.32
CA PRO A 109 -10.19 -0.43 7.03
C PRO A 109 -8.90 0.00 6.33
N LEU A 110 -7.93 0.43 7.15
CA LEU A 110 -6.57 0.72 6.74
C LEU A 110 -5.60 -0.29 7.36
N GLN A 111 -4.69 -0.81 6.55
CA GLN A 111 -3.75 -1.89 6.91
C GLN A 111 -2.32 -1.39 6.71
N LEU A 112 -1.50 -1.48 7.76
CA LEU A 112 -0.06 -1.19 7.67
C LEU A 112 0.70 -2.47 7.35
N HIS A 113 1.43 -2.48 6.23
CA HIS A 113 2.17 -3.64 5.74
C HIS A 113 3.68 -3.47 6.00
N PHE A 114 4.27 -4.42 6.71
CA PHE A 114 5.68 -4.42 7.12
C PHE A 114 6.53 -5.29 6.18
N GLU A 115 6.70 -4.88 4.92
CA GLU A 115 7.34 -5.70 3.89
C GLU A 115 8.87 -5.49 3.76
N TYR A 116 9.47 -4.73 4.68
CA TYR A 116 10.93 -4.56 4.79
C TYR A 116 11.53 -5.59 5.76
N PRO A 117 12.85 -5.89 5.68
CA PRO A 117 13.48 -6.89 6.55
C PRO A 117 13.18 -6.65 8.03
N LEU A 118 12.41 -7.54 8.64
CA LEU A 118 11.92 -7.41 10.02
C LEU A 118 12.04 -8.74 10.75
N GLY A 119 13.22 -9.35 10.63
CA GLY A 119 13.56 -10.59 11.30
C GLY A 119 12.67 -11.78 10.93
N GLY A 120 12.05 -11.76 9.73
CA GLY A 120 11.13 -12.79 9.26
C GLY A 120 9.66 -12.51 9.54
N ALA A 121 9.32 -11.48 10.33
CA ALA A 121 7.94 -11.04 10.52
C ALA A 121 7.33 -10.52 9.21
N ASP A 122 8.16 -9.90 8.36
CA ASP A 122 7.85 -9.41 7.02
C ASP A 122 7.38 -10.50 6.04
N GLY A 123 7.75 -11.75 6.31
CA GLY A 123 7.32 -12.92 5.54
C GLY A 123 6.45 -13.90 6.33
N GLY A 124 5.90 -13.49 7.49
CA GLY A 124 5.03 -14.33 8.31
C GLY A 124 5.71 -15.56 8.93
N LYS A 125 7.04 -15.53 9.12
CA LYS A 125 7.76 -16.65 9.75
C LYS A 125 7.36 -16.80 11.22
N LYS A 126 7.21 -18.06 11.67
CA LYS A 126 6.93 -18.37 13.09
C LYS A 126 8.12 -18.12 14.01
N MET A 127 9.33 -18.34 13.51
CA MET A 127 10.57 -18.09 14.25
C MET A 127 11.22 -16.82 13.74
N LEU A 128 11.44 -15.87 14.65
CA LEU A 128 12.08 -14.61 14.35
C LEU A 128 13.60 -14.75 14.41
N SER A 129 14.33 -14.12 13.50
CA SER A 129 15.78 -14.04 13.53
C SER A 129 16.30 -12.86 14.36
N MET A 130 15.40 -12.05 14.93
CA MET A 130 15.70 -10.93 15.82
C MET A 130 14.79 -10.96 17.05
N PRO A 131 15.14 -10.27 18.15
CA PRO A 131 14.30 -10.21 19.34
C PRO A 131 12.90 -9.66 19.02
N ARG A 132 11.87 -10.27 19.62
CA ARG A 132 10.47 -9.86 19.46
C ARG A 132 10.26 -8.38 19.81
N GLU A 133 10.94 -7.87 20.82
CA GLU A 133 10.82 -6.47 21.24
C GLU A 133 11.35 -5.48 20.19
N GLU A 134 12.37 -5.86 19.42
CA GLU A 134 12.85 -5.04 18.32
C GLU A 134 11.84 -5.01 17.17
N VAL A 135 11.21 -6.15 16.83
CA VAL A 135 10.11 -6.21 15.86
C VAL A 135 8.96 -5.30 16.30
N LEU A 136 8.50 -5.43 17.54
CA LEU A 136 7.40 -4.61 18.06
C LEU A 136 7.76 -3.13 18.13
N THR A 137 9.02 -2.79 18.40
CA THR A 137 9.50 -1.41 18.41
C THR A 137 9.43 -0.79 17.02
N ALA A 138 9.89 -1.51 15.99
CA ALA A 138 9.77 -1.07 14.61
C ALA A 138 8.31 -0.92 14.17
N MET A 139 7.45 -1.89 14.53
CA MET A 139 6.01 -1.81 14.22
C MET A 139 5.33 -0.61 14.88
N LYS A 140 5.66 -0.31 16.14
CA LYS A 140 5.13 0.85 16.86
C LYS A 140 5.60 2.17 16.27
N ARG A 141 6.87 2.26 15.83
CA ARG A 141 7.41 3.45 15.16
C ARG A 141 6.59 3.77 13.91
N ASP A 142 6.39 2.79 13.05
CA ASP A 142 5.70 2.99 11.77
C ASP A 142 4.20 3.26 11.98
N LEU A 143 3.58 2.59 12.97
CA LEU A 143 2.20 2.90 13.37
C LEU A 143 2.06 4.34 13.88
N GLY A 144 3.02 4.81 14.67
CA GLY A 144 3.07 6.21 15.11
C GLY A 144 3.20 7.18 13.93
N LYS A 145 4.03 6.83 12.94
CA LYS A 145 4.17 7.63 11.71
C LYS A 145 2.86 7.68 10.91
N LEU A 146 2.18 6.54 10.79
CA LEU A 146 0.88 6.43 10.12
C LEU A 146 -0.16 7.33 10.79
N HIS A 147 -0.32 7.24 12.11
CA HIS A 147 -1.23 8.11 12.86
C HIS A 147 -0.91 9.59 12.68
N GLY A 148 0.38 9.96 12.66
CA GLY A 148 0.80 11.34 12.40
C GLY A 148 0.38 11.83 11.02
N LEU A 149 0.55 11.01 9.98
CA LEU A 149 0.15 11.35 8.61
C LEU A 149 -1.37 11.47 8.46
N MET A 150 -2.13 10.53 9.05
CA MET A 150 -3.59 10.57 9.06
C MET A 150 -4.11 11.81 9.80
N GLY A 151 -3.57 12.11 10.98
CA GLY A 151 -3.96 13.28 11.75
C GLY A 151 -3.67 14.61 11.02
N GLN A 152 -2.57 14.69 10.26
CA GLN A 152 -2.27 15.86 9.41
C GLN A 152 -3.29 16.03 8.28
N ALA A 153 -3.77 14.93 7.69
CA ALA A 153 -4.84 14.97 6.70
C ALA A 153 -6.20 15.29 7.35
N GLY A 154 -6.37 15.02 8.64
CA GLY A 154 -7.65 15.13 9.35
C GLY A 154 -8.54 13.91 9.11
N LEU A 155 -7.92 12.72 9.10
CA LEU A 155 -8.52 11.40 9.14
C LEU A 155 -8.47 10.82 10.56
#